data_AF-A0AAW2Z9G6-F1
#
_entry.id   AF-A0AAW2Z9G6-F1
#
_cell.length_a   1.000
_cell.length_b   1.000
_cell.length_c   1.000
_cell.angle_alpha   90.00
_cell.angle_beta   90.00
_cell.angle_gamma   90.00
#
_symmetry.space_group_name_H-M   'P 1'
#
loop_
_entity.id
_entity.type
_entity.pdbx_description
1 polymer ?
#
loop_
_entity_poly.entity_id
_entity_poly.type
_entity_poly.pdbx_seq_one_letter_code
_entity_poly.pdbx_strand_id
1 'polypeptide(L)'
;MQHFLETDPSKRAQSSGLDNNTKQIWDQVQHHITLNRMKNVQSKFGDLTDRKQIPNFIKIFRQDVIEEFVKEQNETWMELQKQKQILILGMISKSAHEMFRENFNKY
;
A
#
# COMPACT_ATOMS: atom_id res chain seq x y z
N MET A 1 -15.55 27.45 37.96
CA MET A 1 -16.24 26.95 36.74
C MET A 1 -15.17 26.45 35.77
N GLN A 2 -14.87 25.15 35.81
CA GLN A 2 -14.02 24.52 34.81
C GLN A 2 -14.92 23.99 33.70
N HIS A 3 -14.87 24.60 32.52
CA HIS A 3 -15.47 24.04 31.32
C HIS A 3 -14.63 22.84 30.88
N PHE A 4 -15.05 21.64 31.27
CA PHE A 4 -14.60 20.41 30.64
C PHE A 4 -15.24 20.38 29.24
N LEU A 5 -14.44 20.62 28.20
CA LEU A 5 -14.85 20.32 26.84
C LEU A 5 -14.92 18.80 26.74
N GLU A 6 -16.12 18.26 26.88
CA GLU A 6 -16.45 16.91 26.44
C GLU A 6 -16.10 16.81 24.96
N THR A 7 -15.01 16.11 24.67
CA THR A 7 -14.67 15.75 23.30
C THR A 7 -15.60 14.59 22.91
N ASP A 8 -16.60 14.92 22.09
CA ASP A 8 -17.54 13.98 21.50
C ASP A 8 -16.79 12.75 20.92
N PRO A 9 -17.02 11.53 21.44
CA PRO A 9 -16.39 10.31 20.93
C PRO A 9 -16.69 10.05 19.45
N SER A 10 -17.78 10.62 18.91
CA SER A 10 -18.17 10.51 17.50
C SER A 10 -17.15 11.15 16.55
N LYS A 11 -16.39 12.15 17.01
CA LYS A 11 -15.31 12.75 16.20
C LYS A 11 -14.01 11.96 16.21
N ARG A 12 -13.84 11.00 17.12
CA ARG A 12 -12.67 10.09 17.15
C ARG A 12 -12.70 9.03 16.04
N ALA A 13 -13.88 8.81 15.44
CA ALA A 13 -14.09 7.91 14.32
C ALA A 13 -13.68 8.50 12.96
N GLN A 14 -13.19 9.75 12.89
CA GLN A 14 -12.55 10.30 11.69
C GLN A 14 -11.05 9.90 11.56
N SER A 15 -10.67 8.76 12.14
CA SER A 15 -9.31 8.21 12.08
C SER A 15 -9.11 7.33 10.86
N SER A 16 -9.14 7.95 9.68
CA SER A 16 -8.36 7.60 8.48
C SER A 16 -8.81 8.57 7.41
N GLY A 17 -7.94 9.53 7.04
CA GLY A 17 -8.23 10.61 6.08
C GLY A 17 -8.47 10.15 4.63
N LEU A 18 -8.95 8.92 4.45
CA LEU A 18 -9.38 8.34 3.18
C LEU A 18 -10.91 8.42 3.10
N ASP A 19 -11.45 8.71 1.93
CA ASP A 19 -12.88 8.53 1.69
C ASP A 19 -13.22 7.03 1.59
N ASN A 20 -14.51 6.70 1.72
CA ASN A 20 -14.98 5.32 1.77
C ASN A 20 -14.58 4.49 0.53
N ASN A 21 -14.61 5.09 -0.67
CA ASN A 21 -14.21 4.39 -1.88
C ASN A 21 -12.71 4.05 -1.85
N THR A 22 -11.87 5.03 -1.48
CA THR A 22 -10.43 4.79 -1.33
C THR A 22 -10.11 3.73 -0.27
N LYS A 23 -10.86 3.69 0.84
CA LYS A 23 -10.71 2.63 1.86
C LYS A 23 -11.07 1.25 1.31
N GLN A 24 -12.20 1.13 0.63
CA GLN A 24 -12.66 -0.13 0.06
C GLN A 24 -11.65 -0.69 -0.95
N ILE A 25 -11.11 0.16 -1.83
CA ILE A 25 -10.10 -0.28 -2.80
C ILE A 25 -8.80 -0.65 -2.08
N TRP A 26 -8.38 0.14 -1.08
CA TRP A 26 -7.21 -0.21 -0.27
C TRP A 26 -7.38 -1.56 0.42
N ASP A 27 -8.56 -1.84 0.95
CA ASP A 27 -8.86 -3.09 1.65
C ASP A 27 -8.72 -4.31 0.75
N GLN A 28 -9.05 -4.16 -0.54
CA GLN A 28 -8.85 -5.21 -1.54
C GLN A 28 -7.38 -5.30 -1.98
N VAL A 29 -6.76 -4.17 -2.33
CA VAL A 29 -5.38 -4.11 -2.82
C VAL A 29 -4.39 -4.70 -1.83
N GLN A 30 -4.57 -4.44 -0.52
CA GLN A 30 -3.64 -4.93 0.51
C GLN A 30 -3.56 -6.47 0.57
N HIS A 31 -4.60 -7.20 0.14
CA HIS A 31 -4.57 -8.65 0.06
C HIS A 31 -3.57 -9.19 -0.98
N HIS A 32 -3.20 -8.37 -1.97
CA HIS A 32 -2.17 -8.71 -2.95
C HIS A 32 -0.76 -8.33 -2.48
N ILE A 33 -0.61 -7.61 -1.36
CA ILE A 33 0.69 -7.24 -0.79
C ILE A 33 1.19 -8.40 0.08
N THR A 34 1.75 -9.44 -0.55
CA THR A 34 2.21 -10.66 0.14
C THR A 34 3.70 -10.93 -0.02
N LEU A 35 4.29 -11.57 0.99
CA LEU A 35 5.69 -12.00 0.95
C LEU A 35 5.98 -12.96 -0.21
N ASN A 36 5.01 -13.83 -0.55
CA ASN A 36 5.17 -14.75 -1.67
C ASN A 36 5.35 -13.99 -2.99
N ARG A 37 4.52 -12.97 -3.24
CA ARG A 37 4.67 -12.12 -4.43
C ARG A 37 5.96 -11.31 -4.40
N MET A 38 6.35 -10.80 -3.24
CA MET A 38 7.63 -10.08 -3.10
C MET A 38 8.82 -10.99 -3.43
N LYS A 39 8.81 -12.26 -3.01
CA LYS A 39 9.81 -13.26 -3.37
C LYS A 39 9.77 -13.62 -4.86
N ASN A 40 8.60 -13.69 -5.48
CA ASN A 40 8.47 -13.91 -6.93
C ASN A 40 9.02 -12.74 -7.75
N VAL A 41 8.87 -11.51 -7.26
CA VAL A 41 9.50 -10.34 -7.87
C VAL A 41 11.01 -10.40 -7.65
N GLN A 42 11.48 -10.77 -6.46
CA GLN A 42 12.90 -10.91 -6.18
C GLN A 42 13.56 -11.95 -7.08
N SER A 43 12.94 -13.11 -7.30
CA SER A 43 13.50 -14.15 -8.17
C SER A 43 13.65 -13.70 -9.63
N LYS A 44 12.79 -12.79 -10.10
CA LYS A 44 12.88 -12.15 -11.42
C LYS A 44 13.85 -10.97 -11.46
N PHE A 45 13.98 -10.24 -10.34
CA PHE A 45 14.85 -9.07 -10.21
C PHE A 45 16.32 -9.46 -10.08
N GLY A 46 16.59 -10.60 -9.42
CA GLY A 46 17.92 -11.04 -9.03
C GLY A 46 18.31 -10.59 -7.61
N ASP A 47 19.57 -10.80 -7.26
CA ASP A 47 20.09 -10.50 -5.93
C ASP A 47 20.12 -8.99 -5.65
N LEU A 48 19.59 -8.61 -4.48
CA LEU A 48 19.60 -7.23 -3.99
C LEU A 48 20.89 -6.97 -3.21
N THR A 49 21.98 -6.77 -3.94
CA THR A 49 23.32 -6.59 -3.37
C THR A 49 23.62 -5.13 -3.01
N ASP A 50 22.95 -4.17 -3.66
CA ASP A 50 23.09 -2.73 -3.39
C ASP A 50 21.77 -2.16 -2.86
N ARG A 51 21.83 -1.43 -1.74
CA ARG A 51 20.69 -0.71 -1.15
C ARG A 51 20.07 0.31 -2.14
N LYS A 52 20.83 0.80 -3.12
CA LYS A 52 20.33 1.67 -4.20
C LYS A 52 19.34 0.97 -5.13
N GLN A 53 19.30 -0.37 -5.15
CA GLN A 53 18.34 -1.15 -5.94
C GLN A 53 16.97 -1.24 -5.26
N ILE A 54 16.89 -1.01 -3.94
CA ILE A 54 15.66 -1.15 -3.16
C ILE A 54 14.52 -0.29 -3.72
N PRO A 55 14.70 1.02 -4.03
CA PRO A 55 13.60 1.82 -4.59
C PRO A 55 13.07 1.27 -5.92
N ASN A 56 13.95 0.73 -6.78
CA ASN A 56 13.54 0.13 -8.04
C ASN A 56 12.80 -1.20 -7.83
N PHE A 57 13.30 -2.03 -6.90
CA PHE A 57 12.63 -3.27 -6.51
C PHE A 57 11.22 -3.01 -5.96
N ILE A 58 11.06 -2.04 -5.05
CA ILE A 58 9.76 -1.64 -4.50
C ILE A 58 8.83 -1.12 -5.60
N LYS A 59 9.35 -0.38 -6.58
CA LYS A 59 8.57 0.09 -7.74
C LYS A 59 8.05 -1.09 -8.57
N ILE A 60 8.88 -2.09 -8.85
CA ILE A 60 8.49 -3.29 -9.61
C ILE A 60 7.47 -4.10 -8.83
N PHE A 61 7.69 -4.30 -7.53
CA PHE A 61 6.73 -5.01 -6.69
C PHE A 61 5.38 -4.29 -6.59
N ARG A 62 5.38 -2.96 -6.46
CA ARG A 62 4.14 -2.18 -6.51
C ARG A 62 3.39 -2.38 -7.84
N GLN A 63 4.12 -2.36 -8.95
CA GLN A 63 3.53 -2.58 -10.27
C GLN A 63 2.90 -3.98 -10.37
N ASP A 64 3.64 -4.99 -9.93
CA ASP A 64 3.18 -6.39 -9.87
C ASP A 64 1.91 -6.52 -9.00
N VAL A 65 1.83 -5.85 -7.84
CA VAL A 65 0.63 -5.83 -6.97
C VAL A 65 -0.57 -5.22 -7.70
N ILE A 66 -0.38 -4.07 -8.36
CA ILE A 66 -1.47 -3.39 -9.08
C ILE A 66 -1.93 -4.21 -10.28
N GLU A 67 -1.01 -4.81 -11.03
CA GLU A 67 -1.37 -5.66 -12.16
C GLU A 67 -2.22 -6.84 -11.72
N GLU A 68 -1.94 -7.42 -10.56
CA GLU A 68 -2.75 -8.50 -10.02
C GLU A 68 -4.15 -8.03 -9.60
N PHE A 69 -4.22 -6.92 -8.87
CA PHE A 69 -5.50 -6.33 -8.47
C PHE A 69 -6.36 -5.96 -9.69
N VAL A 70 -5.77 -5.33 -10.70
CA VAL A 70 -6.46 -4.86 -11.90
C VAL A 70 -6.97 -6.01 -12.78
N LYS A 71 -6.38 -7.21 -12.73
CA LYS A 71 -6.92 -8.37 -13.46
C LYS A 71 -8.36 -8.69 -13.08
N GLU A 72 -8.72 -8.48 -11.82
CA GLU A 72 -10.04 -8.80 -11.28
C GLU A 72 -10.91 -7.56 -11.08
N GLN A 73 -10.29 -6.39 -10.86
CA GLN A 73 -10.98 -5.15 -10.44
C GLN A 73 -10.67 -3.95 -11.36
N ASN A 74 -10.45 -4.19 -12.66
CA ASN A 74 -10.07 -3.14 -13.61
C ASN A 74 -11.04 -1.96 -13.63
N GLU A 75 -12.35 -2.22 -13.67
CA GLU A 75 -13.37 -1.16 -13.69
C GLU A 75 -13.29 -0.30 -12.43
N THR A 76 -13.25 -0.94 -11.26
CA THR A 76 -13.09 -0.25 -9.96
C THR A 76 -11.82 0.59 -9.89
N TRP A 77 -10.71 0.10 -10.43
CA TRP A 77 -9.46 0.85 -10.50
C TRP A 77 -9.56 2.06 -11.44
N MET A 78 -10.18 1.89 -12.60
CA MET A 78 -10.28 2.93 -13.64
C MET A 78 -11.29 4.03 -13.30
N GLU A 79 -12.32 3.73 -12.52
CA GLU A 79 -13.28 4.71 -11.98
C GLU A 79 -12.68 5.59 -10.88
N LEU A 80 -11.56 5.16 -10.28
CA LEU A 80 -10.90 5.89 -9.23
C LEU A 80 -10.21 7.15 -9.79
N GLN A 81 -10.44 8.30 -9.15
CA GLN A 81 -9.74 9.53 -9.50
C GLN A 81 -8.22 9.35 -9.44
N LYS A 82 -7.49 9.93 -10.40
CA LYS A 82 -6.04 9.81 -10.52
C LYS A 82 -5.30 10.14 -9.21
N GLN A 83 -5.75 11.15 -8.46
CA GLN A 83 -5.17 11.51 -7.16
C GLN A 83 -5.29 10.40 -6.13
N LYS A 84 -6.42 9.67 -6.12
CA LYS A 84 -6.66 8.54 -5.23
C LYS A 84 -5.88 7.30 -5.68
N GLN A 85 -5.74 7.06 -6.98
CA GLN A 85 -4.82 6.03 -7.50
C GLN A 85 -3.39 6.30 -7.03
N ILE A 86 -2.90 7.54 -7.14
CA ILE A 86 -1.57 7.94 -6.66
C ILE A 86 -1.42 7.71 -5.15
N LEU A 87 -2.47 8.01 -4.38
CA LEU A 87 -2.48 7.78 -2.93
C LEU A 87 -2.34 6.28 -2.60
N ILE A 88 -3.14 5.43 -3.24
CA ILE A 88 -3.06 3.97 -3.08
C ILE A 88 -1.69 3.43 -3.49
N LEU A 89 -1.14 3.89 -4.62
CA LEU A 89 0.22 3.55 -5.04
C LEU A 89 1.27 3.91 -3.99
N GLY A 90 1.12 5.07 -3.32
CA GLY A 90 1.97 5.48 -2.21
C GLY A 90 1.84 4.56 -0.99
N MET A 91 0.61 4.14 -0.66
CA MET A 91 0.34 3.20 0.43
C MET A 91 0.95 1.82 0.14
N ILE A 92 0.84 1.30 -1.09
CA ILE A 92 1.50 0.05 -1.50
C ILE A 92 3.01 0.16 -1.35
N SER A 93 3.61 1.26 -1.83
CA SER A 93 5.06 1.49 -1.69
C SER A 93 5.50 1.50 -0.22
N LYS A 94 4.70 2.11 0.67
CA LYS A 94 4.98 2.12 2.11
C LYS A 94 4.92 0.71 2.71
N SER A 95 3.83 -0.02 2.49
CA SER A 95 3.68 -1.39 2.98
C SER A 95 4.74 -2.34 2.42
N ALA A 96 5.12 -2.15 1.15
CA ALA A 96 6.21 -2.89 0.53
C ALA A 96 7.56 -2.59 1.19
N HIS A 97 7.85 -1.33 1.53
CA HIS A 97 9.07 -0.97 2.25
C HIS A 97 9.13 -1.60 3.65
N GLU A 98 8.01 -1.59 4.38
CA GLU A 98 7.90 -2.19 5.72
C GLU A 98 8.13 -3.71 5.64
N MET A 99 7.43 -4.40 4.74
CA MET A 99 7.61 -5.84 4.51
C MET A 99 9.03 -6.18 4.07
N PHE A 100 9.62 -5.36 3.18
CA PHE A 100 11.00 -5.55 2.74
C PHE A 100 11.96 -5.49 3.92
N ARG A 101 11.80 -4.48 4.78
CA ARG A 101 12.63 -4.29 5.98
C ARG A 101 12.54 -5.49 6.92
N GLU A 102 11.35 -6.04 7.12
CA GLU A 102 11.13 -7.16 8.04
C GLU A 102 11.68 -8.49 7.51
N ASN A 103 11.66 -8.70 6.19
CA ASN A 103 11.89 -10.03 5.61
C ASN A 103 13.22 -10.17 4.86
N PHE A 104 13.79 -9.07 4.37
CA PHE A 104 14.98 -9.07 3.51
C PHE A 104 16.15 -8.30 4.12
N ASN A 105 15.90 -7.43 5.10
CA ASN A 105 16.94 -6.63 5.71
C ASN A 105 17.64 -7.39 6.85
N LYS A 106 18.39 -8.42 6.48
CA LYS A 106 19.44 -9.03 7.32
C LYS A 106 20.83 -8.36 7.10
N TYR A 107 20.85 -7.15 6.53
CA TYR A 107 22.05 -6.33 6.29
C TYR A 107 21.98 -4.99 7.01
#